data_AF-A0A962I338-F1
#
_entry.id   AF-A0A962I338-F1
#
_cell.length_a   1.000
_cell.length_b   1.000
_cell.length_c   1.000
_cell.angle_alpha   90.00
_cell.angle_beta   90.00
_cell.angle_gamma   90.00
#
_symmetry.space_group_name_H-M   'P 1'
#
loop_
_entity.id
_entity.type
_entity.pdbx_description
1 polymer ?
#
loop_
_entity_poly.entity_id
_entity_poly.type
_entity_poly.pdbx_seq_one_letter_code
_entity_poly.pdbx_strand_id
1 'polypeptide(L)'
;MSQFAESKLSVDNGWRDDPRPLAMQQRRDLHLFCREAFTNILRHAAATRVELRLWQRDGELGIDLSDDGCGFDPGAPQAGSGVDGLRRRAQALAAELQIDSAIG
;
A
#
# COMPACT_ATOMS: atom_id res chain seq x y z
N MET A 1 26.10 -7.08 6.00
CA MET A 1 25.07 -6.85 7.04
C MET A 1 24.37 -5.55 6.70
N SER A 2 23.26 -5.62 5.96
CA SER A 2 22.58 -4.43 5.45
C SER A 2 22.07 -3.60 6.62
N GLN A 3 22.44 -2.32 6.61
CA GLN A 3 22.09 -1.34 7.63
C GLN A 3 20.58 -1.11 7.56
N PHE A 4 19.84 -1.68 8.52
CA PHE A 4 18.42 -1.39 8.69
C PHE A 4 18.32 0.05 9.20
N ALA A 5 17.92 0.98 8.34
CA ALA A 5 17.37 2.24 8.81
C ALA A 5 16.07 1.91 9.56
N GLU A 6 15.90 2.45 10.77
CA GLU A 6 14.64 2.33 11.51
C GLU A 6 13.55 3.09 10.73
N SER A 7 12.81 2.39 9.86
CA SER A 7 11.70 3.01 9.14
C SER A 7 10.57 3.31 10.12
N LYS A 8 10.18 4.59 10.23
CA LYS A 8 9.06 5.00 11.08
C LYS A 8 7.74 4.68 10.37
N LEU A 9 6.93 3.79 10.96
CA LEU A 9 5.55 3.51 10.52
C LEU A 9 4.57 4.35 11.35
N SER A 10 3.80 5.22 10.70
CA SER A 10 2.61 5.82 11.30
C SER A 10 1.35 5.17 10.74
N VAL A 11 0.40 4.88 11.64
CA VAL A 11 -0.95 4.43 11.30
C VAL A 11 -1.91 5.50 11.77
N ASP A 12 -2.58 6.16 10.84
CA ASP A 12 -3.70 7.06 11.16
C ASP A 12 -5.02 6.33 10.97
N ASN A 13 -5.82 6.27 12.03
CA ASN A 13 -7.17 5.70 12.07
C ASN A 13 -8.24 6.80 12.13
N GLY A 14 -7.93 7.98 11.58
CA GLY A 14 -8.89 9.07 11.45
C GLY A 14 -10.21 8.58 10.84
N TRP A 15 -11.29 8.84 11.57
CA TRP A 15 -12.71 8.64 11.19
C TRP A 15 -13.30 7.25 11.48
N ARG A 16 -14.28 7.25 12.40
CA ARG A 16 -15.18 6.13 12.71
C ARG A 16 -16.61 6.57 12.46
N ASP A 17 -17.03 6.59 11.20
CA ASP A 17 -18.45 6.48 10.89
C ASP A 17 -18.73 4.98 10.69
N ASP A 18 -19.30 4.36 11.74
CA ASP A 18 -19.80 2.98 11.80
C ASP A 18 -18.98 1.93 11.01
N PRO A 19 -17.91 1.35 11.60
CA PRO A 19 -17.04 0.44 10.88
C PRO A 19 -17.77 -0.84 10.52
N ARG A 20 -18.16 -0.96 9.24
CA ARG A 20 -18.81 -2.16 8.72
C ARG A 20 -17.78 -3.30 8.70
N PRO A 21 -18.06 -4.44 9.34
CA PRO A 21 -17.12 -5.56 9.34
C PRO A 21 -16.81 -6.02 7.92
N LEU A 22 -15.51 -6.06 7.58
CA LEU A 22 -15.06 -6.65 6.31
C LEU A 22 -15.31 -8.15 6.32
N ALA A 23 -15.78 -8.68 5.19
CA ALA A 23 -15.87 -10.12 4.96
C ALA A 23 -14.47 -10.76 5.03
N MET A 24 -14.41 -12.05 5.37
CA MET A 24 -13.13 -12.77 5.51
C MET A 24 -12.27 -12.71 4.24
N GLN A 25 -12.90 -12.76 3.07
CA GLN A 25 -12.20 -12.64 1.79
C GLN A 25 -11.59 -11.24 1.62
N GLN A 26 -12.36 -10.18 1.88
CA GLN A 26 -11.88 -8.79 1.85
C GLN A 26 -10.71 -8.58 2.81
N ARG A 27 -10.79 -9.09 4.05
CA ARG A 27 -9.68 -9.00 5.02
C ARG A 27 -8.40 -9.67 4.51
N ARG A 28 -8.54 -10.84 3.88
CA ARG A 28 -7.41 -11.59 3.32
C ARG A 28 -6.77 -10.83 2.17
N ASP A 29 -7.57 -10.33 1.24
CA ASP A 29 -7.07 -9.64 0.06
C ASP A 29 -6.45 -8.29 0.43
N LEU A 30 -7.01 -7.60 1.42
CA LEU A 30 -6.44 -6.40 2.02
C LEU A 30 -5.07 -6.68 2.67
N HIS A 31 -4.98 -7.73 3.48
CA HIS A 31 -3.72 -8.14 4.10
C HIS A 31 -2.65 -8.43 3.05
N LEU A 32 -3.02 -9.16 1.99
CA LEU A 32 -2.11 -9.48 0.90
C LEU A 32 -1.70 -8.24 0.11
N PHE A 33 -2.61 -7.28 -0.09
CA PHE A 33 -2.32 -5.99 -0.72
C PHE A 33 -1.28 -5.22 0.09
N CYS A 34 -1.53 -5.01 1.38
CA CYS A 34 -0.59 -4.31 2.26
C CYS A 34 0.76 -5.03 2.31
N ARG A 35 0.77 -6.37 2.40
CA ARG A 35 2.02 -7.14 2.44
C ARG A 35 2.86 -6.95 1.19
N GLU A 36 2.24 -6.97 0.01
CA GLU A 36 2.93 -6.72 -1.26
C GLU A 36 3.48 -5.29 -1.30
N ALA A 37 2.66 -4.31 -0.91
CA ALA A 37 3.04 -2.90 -0.93
C ALA A 37 4.23 -2.62 0.00
N PHE A 38 4.18 -3.10 1.25
CA PHE A 38 5.31 -3.03 2.17
C PHE A 38 6.54 -3.79 1.66
N THR A 39 6.35 -4.94 1.01
CA THR A 39 7.48 -5.69 0.42
C THR A 39 8.16 -4.87 -0.66
N ASN A 40 7.39 -4.15 -1.49
CA ASN A 40 7.94 -3.27 -2.52
C ASN A 40 8.76 -2.15 -1.89
N ILE A 41 8.22 -1.48 -0.87
CA ILE A 41 8.92 -0.40 -0.16
C ILE A 41 10.23 -0.92 0.45
N LEU A 42 10.16 -2.00 1.23
CA LEU A 42 11.31 -2.56 1.93
C LEU A 42 12.42 -3.07 1.00
N ARG A 43 12.06 -3.52 -0.22
CA ARG A 43 13.03 -4.05 -1.19
C ARG A 43 13.57 -3.00 -2.15
N HIS A 44 12.81 -1.95 -2.44
CA HIS A 44 13.10 -1.07 -3.57
C HIS A 44 13.23 0.40 -3.20
N ALA A 45 12.51 0.89 -2.19
CA ALA A 45 12.38 2.33 -1.98
C ALA A 45 13.53 2.95 -1.18
N ALA A 46 14.24 2.17 -0.36
CA ALA A 46 15.22 2.70 0.61
C ALA A 46 14.62 3.82 1.52
N ALA A 47 13.32 3.75 1.79
CA ALA A 47 12.57 4.74 2.55
C ALA A 47 12.92 4.73 4.04
N THR A 48 12.92 5.92 4.66
CA THR A 48 13.11 6.11 6.10
C THR A 48 11.80 6.30 6.86
N ARG A 49 10.72 6.59 6.13
CA ARG A 49 9.37 6.77 6.67
C ARG A 49 8.36 6.14 5.74
N VAL A 50 7.38 5.47 6.36
CA VAL A 50 6.22 4.91 5.66
C VAL A 50 4.97 5.32 6.42
N GLU A 51 3.99 5.85 5.71
CA GLU A 51 2.70 6.24 6.25
C GLU A 51 1.61 5.35 5.67
N LEU A 52 0.85 4.70 6.55
CA LEU A 52 -0.35 3.94 6.20
C LEU A 52 -1.57 4.67 6.77
N ARG A 53 -2.51 5.02 5.90
CA ARG A 53 -3.82 5.52 6.28
C ARG A 53 -4.88 4.49 5.88
N LEU A 54 -5.77 4.20 6.82
CA LEU A 54 -6.90 3.31 6.61
C LEU A 54 -8.15 4.04 7.09
N TRP A 55 -9.12 4.21 6.20
CA TRP A 55 -10.38 4.85 6.54
C TRP A 55 -11.56 4.07 5.97
N GLN A 56 -12.71 4.23 6.62
CA GLN A 56 -13.98 3.79 6.09
C GLN A 56 -14.95 4.97 6.12
N ARG A 57 -15.52 5.32 4.97
CA ARG A 57 -16.40 6.47 4.83
C ARG A 57 -17.45 6.20 3.76
N ASP A 58 -18.70 6.59 4.01
CA ASP A 58 -19.82 6.44 3.06
C ASP A 58 -19.97 4.99 2.53
N GLY A 59 -19.54 4.02 3.35
CA GLY A 59 -19.55 2.60 3.02
C GLY A 59 -18.32 2.09 2.25
N GLU A 60 -17.39 2.95 1.86
CA GLU A 60 -16.19 2.58 1.13
C GLU A 60 -15.01 2.41 2.09
N LEU A 61 -14.12 1.45 1.80
CA LEU A 61 -12.86 1.26 2.49
C LEU A 61 -11.75 1.87 1.64
N GLY A 62 -11.00 2.82 2.21
CA GLY A 62 -9.83 3.40 1.59
C GLY A 62 -8.55 2.99 2.29
N ILE A 63 -7.51 2.71 1.50
CA ILE A 63 -6.13 2.55 1.96
C ILE A 63 -5.27 3.51 1.18
N ASP A 64 -4.38 4.19 1.89
CA ASP A 64 -3.29 4.95 1.32
C ASP A 64 -1.99 4.51 1.99
N LEU A 65 -0.99 4.17 1.18
CA LEU A 65 0.33 3.80 1.62
C LEU A 65 1.33 4.65 0.86
N SER A 66 2.10 5.46 1.59
CA SER A 66 3.12 6.34 1.03
C SER A 66 4.44 6.16 1.75
N ASP A 67 5.54 6.38 1.04
CA ASP A 67 6.89 6.33 1.57
C ASP A 67 7.72 7.51 1.04
N ASP A 68 8.84 7.80 1.71
CA ASP A 68 9.78 8.86 1.34
C ASP A 68 11.03 8.32 0.62
N GLY A 69 10.90 7.18 -0.04
CA GLY A 69 11.99 6.53 -0.76
C GLY A 69 12.22 7.10 -2.16
N CYS A 70 13.13 6.47 -2.90
CA CYS A 70 13.63 6.93 -4.19
C CYS A 70 12.62 6.90 -5.36
N GLY A 71 11.44 6.35 -5.12
CA GLY A 71 10.36 6.22 -6.11
C GLY A 71 10.71 5.37 -7.34
N PHE A 72 9.81 5.38 -8.32
CA PHE A 72 9.96 4.69 -9.60
C PHE A 72 9.12 5.37 -10.70
N ASP A 73 9.41 5.06 -11.96
CA ASP A 73 8.56 5.45 -13.09
C ASP A 73 7.40 4.45 -13.25
N PRO A 74 6.13 4.85 -13.03
CA PRO A 74 4.96 3.97 -13.19
C PRO A 74 4.68 3.59 -14.65
N GLY A 75 5.17 4.36 -15.62
CA GLY A 75 4.99 4.15 -17.05
C GLY A 75 6.05 3.25 -17.70
N ALA A 76 7.16 3.00 -17.01
CA ALA A 76 8.21 2.13 -17.51
C ALA A 76 7.81 0.64 -17.44
N PRO A 77 8.19 -0.21 -18.43
CA PRO A 77 7.96 -1.65 -18.36
C PRO A 77 8.75 -2.26 -17.18
N GLN A 78 8.04 -2.69 -16.14
CA GLN A 78 8.65 -3.38 -15.01
C GLN A 78 8.39 -4.89 -15.12
N ALA A 79 9.41 -5.67 -15.48
CA ALA A 79 9.30 -7.12 -15.58
C ALA A 79 9.03 -7.75 -14.21
N GLY A 80 7.91 -8.49 -14.06
CA GLY A 80 7.59 -9.23 -12.84
C GLY A 80 7.36 -8.36 -11.60
N SER A 81 6.89 -7.13 -11.82
CA SER A 81 6.83 -6.09 -10.78
C SER A 81 5.87 -6.43 -9.64
N GLY A 82 6.24 -6.04 -8.43
CA GLY A 82 5.32 -6.04 -7.29
C GLY A 82 4.09 -5.13 -7.52
N VAL A 83 4.17 -4.19 -8.48
CA VAL A 83 3.04 -3.35 -8.92
C VAL A 83 1.96 -4.17 -9.64
N ASP A 84 2.33 -5.13 -10.48
CA ASP A 84 1.33 -6.04 -11.09
C ASP A 84 0.67 -6.94 -10.04
N GLY A 85 1.43 -7.29 -8.99
CA GLY A 85 0.91 -7.92 -7.78
C GLY A 85 -0.18 -7.07 -7.13
N LEU A 86 0.07 -5.78 -6.93
CA LEU A 86 -0.90 -4.83 -6.38
C LEU A 86 -2.13 -4.66 -7.27
N ARG A 87 -1.96 -4.53 -8.60
CA ARG A 87 -3.07 -4.44 -9.56
C ARG A 87 -4.01 -5.64 -9.48
N ARG A 88 -3.47 -6.86 -9.49
CA ARG A 88 -4.28 -8.09 -9.38
C ARG A 88 -5.06 -8.15 -8.06
N ARG A 89 -4.45 -7.67 -6.96
CA ARG A 89 -5.08 -7.66 -5.63
C ARG A 89 -6.18 -6.60 -5.53
N ALA A 90 -5.97 -5.41 -6.08
CA ALA A 90 -7.00 -4.38 -6.19
C ALA A 90 -8.20 -4.88 -7.01
N GLN A 91 -7.94 -5.57 -8.12
CA GLN A 91 -9.00 -6.22 -8.91
C GLN A 91 -9.79 -7.26 -8.10
N ALA A 92 -9.12 -8.09 -7.29
CA ALA A 92 -9.79 -9.07 -6.41
C ALA A 92 -10.66 -8.40 -5.34
N LEU A 93 -10.30 -7.20 -4.91
CA LEU A 93 -11.07 -6.37 -3.98
C LEU A 93 -12.19 -5.56 -4.67
N ALA A 94 -12.29 -5.60 -6.00
CA ALA A 94 -13.08 -4.66 -6.79
C ALA A 94 -12.79 -3.19 -6.43
N ALA A 95 -11.53 -2.91 -6.09
CA ALA A 95 -11.05 -1.59 -5.68
C ALA A 95 -10.47 -0.83 -6.87
N GLU A 96 -10.60 0.50 -6.82
CA GLU A 96 -9.80 1.40 -7.64
C GLU A 96 -8.37 1.46 -7.09
N LEU A 97 -7.38 1.40 -7.98
CA LEU A 97 -5.97 1.49 -7.61
C LEU A 97 -5.33 2.66 -8.33
N GLN A 98 -4.90 3.64 -7.55
CA GLN A 98 -4.05 4.73 -7.98
C GLN A 98 -2.63 4.50 -7.45
N ILE A 99 -1.63 4.71 -8.31
CA ILE A 99 -0.22 4.63 -7.95
C ILE A 99 0.44 5.89 -8.48
N ASP A 100 0.90 6.72 -7.57
CA ASP A 100 1.69 7.91 -7.86
C ASP A 100 3.12 7.68 -7.38
N SER A 101 4.09 7.86 -8.26
CA SER A 101 5.51 7.77 -7.93
C SER A 101 6.32 8.64 -8.87
N ALA A 102 7.43 9.17 -8.35
CA ALA A 102 8.37 9.97 -9.09
C ALA A 102 9.79 9.61 -8.64
N ILE A 103 10.73 9.58 -9.57
CA ILE A 103 12.15 9.28 -9.29
C ILE A 103 12.76 10.49 -8.54
N GLY A 104 13.34 10.27 -7.36
CA GLY A 104 14.00 11.33 -6.57
C GLY A 104 14.47 10.89 -5.19
#